data_AF-A0A949XBH2-F1
#
_entry.id   AF-A0A949XBH2-F1
#
_cell.length_a   1.000
_cell.length_b   1.000
_cell.length_c   1.000
_cell.angle_alpha   90.00
_cell.angle_beta   90.00
_cell.angle_gamma   90.00
#
_symmetry.space_group_name_H-M   'P 1'
#
loop_
_entity.id
_entity.type
_entity.pdbx_description
1 polymer ?
#
loop_
_entity_poly.entity_id
_entity_poly.type
_entity_poly.pdbx_seq_one_letter_code
_entity_poly.pdbx_strand_id
1 'polypeptide(L)'
;MTAGFGDRLTAAAVIPMHTPQEAIQELEFAVQELGMKSAMMASFVRRPVPMIARKYPDAAPFAYTLDVYGIDSDYDYDPFWAKCQELGIAPTFHSLGYTWGSRQSYSNYVYNHVGSFAASAEAICKGLLLGGVPMRFPKLRFGFLEGGVAWAVMCYSDLISHWHKRNGKAMSEFLNPAFVDQKQFASLVACYARRQTDGDLRILRDFGSTPSGTISSDISIDEFEKSGIKSAEDIRDIFVHKFYFGCEGDDPLNAMAFNARGIPFDARLKPLYGSDIGHWDVPDMREIVEEAYELVERGIIDEEALRSLLFDNAITFWSTNNRNFFQGTTVERAVESRRAELGSWG
;
A
#
# COMPACT_ATOMS: atom_id res chain seq x y z
N MET A 1 -23.89 -9.64 16.92
CA MET A 1 -22.75 -10.07 16.06
C MET A 1 -21.68 -10.84 16.81
N THR A 2 -21.31 -10.52 18.06
CA THR A 2 -20.16 -11.15 18.74
C THR A 2 -20.51 -12.11 19.89
N ALA A 3 -21.74 -12.64 19.94
CA ALA A 3 -22.20 -13.61 20.95
C ALA A 3 -21.89 -13.24 22.43
N GLY A 4 -21.89 -11.95 22.77
CA GLY A 4 -21.58 -11.45 24.12
C GLY A 4 -20.13 -11.02 24.36
N PHE A 5 -19.22 -11.24 23.39
CA PHE A 5 -17.80 -10.88 23.47
C PHE A 5 -17.48 -9.51 22.85
N GLY A 6 -18.44 -8.59 22.79
CA GLY A 6 -18.26 -7.26 22.18
C GLY A 6 -17.24 -6.35 22.89
N ASP A 7 -16.89 -6.69 24.14
CA ASP A 7 -15.84 -6.04 24.93
C ASP A 7 -14.41 -6.41 24.49
N ARG A 8 -14.26 -7.45 23.64
CA ARG A 8 -12.96 -8.00 23.19
C ARG A 8 -12.88 -8.24 21.69
N LEU A 9 -14.01 -8.51 21.03
CA LEU A 9 -14.08 -8.82 19.61
C LEU A 9 -14.84 -7.72 18.86
N THR A 10 -14.27 -7.29 17.74
CA THR A 10 -14.92 -6.38 16.79
C THR A 10 -14.85 -7.01 15.41
N ALA A 11 -15.99 -7.17 14.76
CA ALA A 11 -16.04 -7.62 13.37
C ALA A 11 -15.68 -6.48 12.41
N ALA A 12 -14.96 -6.77 11.34
CA ALA A 12 -14.71 -5.86 10.24
C ALA A 12 -15.74 -6.09 9.12
N ALA A 13 -16.33 -5.03 8.60
CA ALA A 13 -17.18 -5.09 7.42
C ALA A 13 -16.33 -5.40 6.19
N VAL A 14 -16.81 -6.25 5.28
CA VAL A 14 -16.13 -6.47 3.98
C VAL A 14 -16.83 -5.61 2.95
N ILE A 15 -16.14 -4.58 2.44
CA ILE A 15 -16.77 -3.59 1.55
C ILE A 15 -16.46 -3.93 0.09
N PRO A 16 -17.49 -4.18 -0.74
CA PRO A 16 -17.32 -4.39 -2.17
C PRO A 16 -16.92 -3.09 -2.85
N MET A 17 -15.79 -3.12 -3.55
CA MET A 17 -15.20 -1.94 -4.16
C MET A 17 -15.35 -1.93 -5.68
N HIS A 18 -16.36 -2.59 -6.27
CA HIS A 18 -16.54 -2.56 -7.73
C HIS A 18 -16.99 -1.19 -8.23
N THR A 19 -17.81 -0.46 -7.48
CA THR A 19 -18.13 0.94 -7.78
C THR A 19 -18.14 1.77 -6.50
N PRO A 20 -17.87 3.09 -6.57
CA PRO A 20 -17.96 3.96 -5.40
C PRO A 20 -19.36 3.96 -4.77
N GLN A 21 -20.41 3.90 -5.58
CA GLN A 21 -21.80 3.91 -5.10
C GLN A 21 -22.13 2.66 -4.28
N GLU A 22 -21.75 1.48 -4.78
CA GLU A 22 -21.91 0.22 -4.06
C GLU A 22 -21.11 0.22 -2.75
N ALA A 23 -19.85 0.66 -2.81
CA ALA A 23 -18.98 0.72 -1.63
C ALA A 23 -19.54 1.65 -0.55
N ILE A 24 -20.09 2.80 -0.94
CA ILE A 24 -20.73 3.75 -0.02
C ILE A 24 -21.98 3.14 0.62
N GLN A 25 -22.85 2.51 -0.17
CA GLN A 25 -24.09 1.91 0.34
C GLN A 25 -23.79 0.81 1.37
N GLU A 26 -22.84 -0.07 1.07
CA GLU A 26 -22.45 -1.14 2.01
C GLU A 26 -21.79 -0.57 3.26
N LEU A 27 -20.93 0.45 3.12
CA LEU A 27 -20.28 1.09 4.26
C LEU A 27 -21.30 1.78 5.18
N GLU A 28 -22.28 2.48 4.61
CA GLU A 28 -23.37 3.10 5.37
C GLU A 28 -24.21 2.06 6.10
N PHE A 29 -24.60 0.98 5.41
CA PHE A 29 -25.34 -0.13 6.03
C PHE A 29 -24.55 -0.76 7.19
N ALA A 30 -23.27 -1.09 6.96
CA ALA A 30 -22.42 -1.69 7.98
C ALA A 30 -22.25 -0.81 9.22
N VAL A 31 -22.06 0.50 9.04
CA VAL A 31 -21.84 1.42 10.17
C VAL A 31 -23.15 1.80 10.86
N GLN A 32 -24.17 2.19 10.09
CA GLN A 32 -25.38 2.81 10.64
C GLN A 32 -26.41 1.77 11.09
N GLU A 33 -26.59 0.69 10.33
CA GLU A 33 -27.59 -0.34 10.64
C GLU A 33 -27.00 -1.47 11.49
N LEU A 34 -25.76 -1.89 11.21
CA LEU A 34 -25.10 -2.98 11.95
C LEU A 34 -24.22 -2.49 13.11
N GLY A 35 -23.90 -1.19 13.18
CA GLY A 35 -23.04 -0.64 14.24
C GLY A 35 -21.58 -1.08 14.14
N MET A 36 -21.11 -1.47 12.96
CA MET A 36 -19.71 -1.83 12.73
C MET A 36 -18.83 -0.59 12.78
N LYS A 37 -17.61 -0.74 13.31
CA LYS A 37 -16.65 0.35 13.50
C LYS A 37 -15.31 0.13 12.78
N SER A 38 -15.20 -0.97 12.04
CA SER A 38 -14.03 -1.36 11.27
C SER A 38 -14.48 -1.92 9.91
N ALA A 39 -13.68 -1.72 8.88
CA ALA A 39 -13.95 -2.17 7.53
C ALA A 39 -12.65 -2.61 6.83
N MET A 40 -12.78 -3.61 5.96
CA MET A 40 -11.74 -4.17 5.12
C MET A 40 -12.20 -4.16 3.67
N MET A 41 -11.31 -3.73 2.79
CA MET A 41 -11.49 -3.72 1.35
C MET A 41 -10.49 -4.68 0.69
N ALA A 42 -10.86 -5.25 -0.45
CA ALA A 42 -9.88 -5.86 -1.33
C ALA A 42 -8.89 -4.79 -1.81
N SER A 43 -7.59 -5.10 -1.93
CA SER A 43 -6.56 -4.16 -2.39
C SER A 43 -6.76 -3.73 -3.85
N PHE A 44 -7.55 -4.46 -4.63
CA PHE A 44 -7.85 -4.14 -6.03
C PHE A 44 -9.13 -4.82 -6.48
N VAL A 45 -9.69 -4.34 -7.58
CA VAL A 45 -10.66 -5.08 -8.40
C VAL A 45 -10.10 -5.30 -9.79
N ARG A 46 -10.48 -6.42 -10.40
CA ARG A 46 -10.11 -6.75 -11.79
C ARG A 46 -11.13 -6.11 -12.73
N ARG A 47 -10.66 -5.23 -13.61
CA ARG A 47 -11.48 -4.60 -14.66
C ARG A 47 -11.25 -5.31 -15.99
N PRO A 48 -12.24 -5.99 -16.58
CA PRO A 48 -12.06 -6.62 -17.87
C PRO A 48 -11.66 -5.60 -18.94
N VAL A 49 -10.69 -5.95 -19.80
CA VAL A 49 -10.30 -5.07 -20.90
C VAL A 49 -11.52 -4.88 -21.83
N PRO A 50 -12.04 -3.65 -22.03
CA PRO A 50 -13.35 -3.46 -22.68
C PRO A 50 -13.46 -4.07 -24.07
N MET A 51 -12.38 -4.01 -24.85
CA MET A 51 -12.34 -4.63 -26.18
C MET A 51 -12.43 -6.16 -26.11
N ILE A 52 -11.74 -6.79 -25.16
CA ILE A 52 -11.76 -8.25 -24.98
C ILE A 52 -13.13 -8.69 -24.46
N ALA A 53 -13.67 -8.01 -23.44
CA ALA A 53 -14.99 -8.31 -22.92
C ALA A 53 -16.10 -8.27 -23.99
N ARG A 54 -15.99 -7.35 -24.97
CA ARG A 54 -16.94 -7.25 -26.10
C ARG A 54 -16.73 -8.32 -27.17
N LYS A 55 -15.49 -8.64 -27.54
CA LYS A 55 -15.18 -9.56 -28.66
C LYS A 55 -15.06 -11.02 -28.24
N TYR A 56 -14.61 -11.27 -27.02
CA TYR A 56 -14.26 -12.58 -26.47
C TYR A 56 -14.71 -12.67 -25.00
N PRO A 57 -16.03 -12.75 -24.73
CA PRO A 57 -16.55 -12.73 -23.37
C PRO A 57 -15.98 -13.84 -22.49
N ASP A 58 -15.73 -15.03 -23.04
CA ASP A 58 -15.15 -16.16 -22.31
C ASP A 58 -13.68 -15.91 -21.89
N ALA A 59 -12.98 -14.99 -22.56
CA ALA A 59 -11.60 -14.63 -22.23
C ALA A 59 -11.51 -13.42 -21.27
N ALA A 60 -12.62 -12.71 -21.04
CA ALA A 60 -12.65 -11.49 -20.23
C ALA A 60 -12.12 -11.68 -18.79
N PRO A 61 -12.37 -12.81 -18.08
CA PRO A 61 -11.81 -13.03 -16.74
C PRO A 61 -10.28 -13.14 -16.70
N PHE A 62 -9.64 -13.43 -17.84
CA PHE A 62 -8.19 -13.62 -17.95
C PHE A 62 -7.46 -12.42 -18.55
N ALA A 63 -8.19 -11.45 -19.09
CA ALA A 63 -7.67 -10.23 -19.69
C ALA A 63 -8.25 -9.00 -18.98
N TYR A 64 -7.55 -8.55 -17.94
CA TYR A 64 -8.01 -7.46 -17.08
C TYR A 64 -6.89 -6.47 -16.78
N THR A 65 -7.27 -5.23 -16.46
CA THR A 65 -6.43 -4.28 -15.74
C THR A 65 -6.75 -4.35 -14.24
N LEU A 66 -5.79 -3.92 -13.43
CA LEU A 66 -5.96 -3.81 -11.99
C LEU A 66 -6.39 -2.39 -11.66
N ASP A 67 -7.54 -2.25 -11.02
CA ASP A 67 -8.02 -1.00 -10.48
C ASP A 67 -7.77 -0.98 -8.98
N VAL A 68 -6.96 -0.01 -8.56
CA VAL A 68 -6.52 0.22 -7.18
C VAL A 68 -7.13 1.50 -6.61
N TYR A 69 -8.31 1.90 -7.09
CA TYR A 69 -9.18 2.94 -6.51
C TYR A 69 -8.54 4.34 -6.38
N GLY A 70 -7.44 4.59 -7.09
CA GLY A 70 -6.64 5.80 -6.99
C GLY A 70 -6.20 6.26 -8.38
N ILE A 71 -4.89 6.20 -8.66
CA ILE A 71 -4.39 6.44 -10.00
C ILE A 71 -5.04 5.48 -11.01
N ASP A 72 -5.43 6.01 -12.16
CA ASP A 72 -6.02 5.31 -13.31
C ASP A 72 -7.24 4.40 -13.05
N SER A 73 -7.93 4.60 -11.92
CA SER A 73 -9.22 3.98 -11.65
C SER A 73 -10.28 4.43 -12.67
N ASP A 74 -11.14 3.49 -13.09
CA ASP A 74 -12.27 3.77 -14.00
C ASP A 74 -13.32 4.68 -13.35
N TYR A 75 -13.33 4.73 -12.01
CA TYR A 75 -14.27 5.52 -11.21
C TYR A 75 -13.54 6.49 -10.27
N ASP A 76 -14.24 7.58 -9.93
CA ASP A 76 -13.82 8.48 -8.87
C ASP A 76 -14.25 7.95 -7.49
N TYR A 77 -13.28 7.52 -6.67
CA TYR A 77 -13.51 7.02 -5.31
C TYR A 77 -13.43 8.11 -4.24
N ASP A 78 -13.17 9.38 -4.58
CA ASP A 78 -13.17 10.47 -3.61
C ASP A 78 -14.47 10.54 -2.77
N PRO A 79 -15.68 10.32 -3.32
CA PRO A 79 -16.90 10.24 -2.51
C PRO A 79 -16.87 9.11 -1.46
N PHE A 80 -16.23 7.98 -1.77
CA PHE A 80 -16.09 6.87 -0.84
C PHE A 80 -15.09 7.21 0.27
N TRP A 81 -13.96 7.84 -0.06
CA TRP A 81 -12.98 8.29 0.94
C TRP A 81 -13.58 9.37 1.86
N ALA A 82 -14.36 10.30 1.30
CA ALA A 82 -15.11 11.27 2.09
C ALA A 82 -16.08 10.58 3.06
N LYS A 83 -16.78 9.55 2.60
CA LYS A 83 -17.70 8.76 3.44
C LYS A 83 -16.98 7.99 4.55
N CYS A 84 -15.82 7.38 4.27
CA CYS A 84 -14.98 6.77 5.30
C CYS A 84 -14.64 7.78 6.41
N GLN A 85 -14.24 9.00 6.02
CA GLN A 85 -13.90 10.06 6.97
C GLN A 85 -15.12 10.53 7.77
N GLU A 86 -16.28 10.68 7.11
CA GLU A 86 -17.55 11.06 7.75
C GLU A 86 -17.98 10.03 8.80
N LEU A 87 -17.89 8.75 8.48
CA LEU A 87 -18.30 7.64 9.36
C LEU A 87 -17.23 7.22 10.37
N GLY A 88 -16.05 7.86 10.35
CA GLY A 88 -14.94 7.54 11.24
C GLY A 88 -14.29 6.19 10.98
N ILE A 89 -14.37 5.68 9.75
CA ILE A 89 -13.79 4.40 9.35
C ILE A 89 -12.40 4.62 8.75
N ALA A 90 -11.41 3.92 9.30
CA ALA A 90 -10.08 3.85 8.73
C ALA A 90 -10.05 2.75 7.65
N PRO A 91 -9.77 3.08 6.37
CA PRO A 91 -9.64 2.08 5.32
C PRO A 91 -8.55 1.04 5.62
N THR A 92 -8.89 -0.24 5.55
CA THR A 92 -7.89 -1.33 5.55
C THR A 92 -7.98 -2.16 4.28
N PHE A 93 -6.84 -2.66 3.79
CA PHE A 93 -6.74 -3.39 2.54
C PHE A 93 -6.09 -4.74 2.74
N HIS A 94 -6.70 -5.78 2.17
CA HIS A 94 -6.24 -7.15 2.27
C HIS A 94 -6.65 -7.95 1.04
N SER A 95 -5.70 -8.56 0.33
CA SER A 95 -5.95 -9.38 -0.86
C SER A 95 -4.73 -10.20 -1.27
N LEU A 96 -4.96 -11.34 -1.92
CA LEU A 96 -3.90 -12.14 -2.53
C LEU A 96 -3.45 -11.56 -3.88
N GLY A 97 -2.13 -11.40 -4.07
CA GLY A 97 -1.49 -11.08 -5.36
C GLY A 97 -1.09 -12.30 -6.20
N TYR A 98 -1.85 -13.40 -6.14
CA TYR A 98 -1.57 -14.59 -6.97
C TYR A 98 -1.63 -14.26 -8.46
N THR A 99 -0.85 -15.01 -9.25
CA THR A 99 -0.77 -14.87 -10.71
C THR A 99 -0.31 -13.49 -11.17
N TRP A 100 0.37 -12.72 -10.30
CA TRP A 100 1.01 -11.46 -10.66
C TRP A 100 2.52 -11.61 -10.80
N GLY A 101 3.07 -11.00 -11.84
CA GLY A 101 4.52 -11.01 -12.09
C GLY A 101 5.07 -12.43 -12.11
N SER A 102 6.03 -12.70 -11.24
CA SER A 102 6.68 -14.02 -11.15
C SER A 102 5.85 -15.10 -10.46
N ARG A 103 4.71 -14.80 -9.81
CA ARG A 103 3.89 -15.76 -9.01
C ARG A 103 2.98 -16.65 -9.88
N GLN A 104 3.59 -17.39 -10.80
CA GLN A 104 2.91 -18.17 -11.85
C GLN A 104 3.13 -19.69 -11.73
N SER A 105 3.52 -20.20 -10.57
CA SER A 105 3.70 -21.66 -10.45
C SER A 105 2.35 -22.35 -10.52
N TYR A 106 2.18 -23.26 -11.48
CA TYR A 106 0.92 -24.01 -11.65
C TYR A 106 0.71 -25.09 -10.57
N SER A 107 1.74 -25.43 -9.80
CA SER A 107 1.70 -26.58 -8.87
C SER A 107 2.25 -26.27 -7.47
N ASN A 108 2.89 -25.13 -7.25
CA ASN A 108 3.50 -24.82 -5.96
C ASN A 108 2.82 -23.62 -5.30
N TYR A 109 2.09 -23.90 -4.21
CA TYR A 109 1.43 -22.88 -3.39
C TYR A 109 2.43 -21.89 -2.79
N VAL A 110 3.50 -22.36 -2.14
CA VAL A 110 4.47 -21.50 -1.44
C VAL A 110 5.13 -20.51 -2.40
N TYR A 111 5.49 -20.96 -3.60
CA TYR A 111 6.03 -20.08 -4.64
C TYR A 111 5.08 -18.92 -4.99
N ASN A 112 3.77 -19.17 -4.99
CA ASN A 112 2.77 -18.15 -5.25
C ASN A 112 2.41 -17.32 -4.01
N HIS A 113 2.50 -17.91 -2.81
CA HIS A 113 2.15 -17.31 -1.53
C HIS A 113 3.20 -16.31 -1.03
N VAL A 114 4.49 -16.64 -1.16
CA VAL A 114 5.55 -15.79 -0.63
C VAL A 114 5.48 -14.38 -1.24
N GLY A 115 5.25 -13.40 -0.37
CA GLY A 115 5.08 -11.99 -0.72
C GLY A 115 3.81 -11.66 -1.52
N SER A 116 2.81 -12.55 -1.61
CA SER A 116 1.58 -12.25 -2.37
C SER A 116 0.77 -11.11 -1.78
N PHE A 117 0.68 -11.04 -0.45
CA PHE A 117 0.01 -9.95 0.25
C PHE A 117 0.80 -8.65 0.15
N ALA A 118 2.13 -8.71 0.31
CA ALA A 118 3.01 -7.57 0.07
C ALA A 118 2.83 -6.97 -1.34
N ALA A 119 2.71 -7.81 -2.37
CA ALA A 119 2.55 -7.34 -3.75
C ALA A 119 1.21 -6.61 -3.99
N SER A 120 0.11 -7.11 -3.42
CA SER A 120 -1.21 -6.44 -3.54
C SER A 120 -1.27 -5.16 -2.71
N ALA A 121 -0.70 -5.18 -1.50
CA ALA A 121 -0.55 -4.03 -0.60
C ALA A 121 0.29 -2.91 -1.24
N GLU A 122 1.41 -3.26 -1.87
CA GLU A 122 2.27 -2.32 -2.60
C GLU A 122 1.52 -1.66 -3.75
N ALA A 123 0.72 -2.42 -4.50
CA ALA A 123 -0.06 -1.89 -5.62
C ALA A 123 -1.08 -0.84 -5.17
N ILE A 124 -1.88 -1.13 -4.14
CA ILE A 124 -2.86 -0.17 -3.60
C ILE A 124 -2.17 1.03 -2.93
N CYS A 125 -1.08 0.81 -2.20
CA CYS A 125 -0.32 1.89 -1.57
C CYS A 125 0.17 2.92 -2.60
N LYS A 126 0.79 2.47 -3.68
CA LYS A 126 1.21 3.34 -4.80
C LYS A 126 0.00 3.96 -5.50
N GLY A 127 -1.06 3.19 -5.71
CA GLY A 127 -2.30 3.65 -6.34
C GLY A 127 -2.92 4.85 -5.62
N LEU A 128 -3.06 4.75 -4.30
CA LEU A 128 -3.59 5.83 -3.46
C LEU A 128 -2.63 7.03 -3.41
N LEU A 129 -1.33 6.79 -3.23
CA LEU A 129 -0.34 7.84 -3.11
C LEU A 129 -0.21 8.65 -4.40
N LEU A 130 0.05 7.99 -5.52
CA LEU A 130 0.19 8.64 -6.83
C LEU A 130 -1.15 9.18 -7.34
N GLY A 131 -2.26 8.59 -6.90
CA GLY A 131 -3.61 9.12 -7.09
C GLY A 131 -3.95 10.32 -6.20
N GLY A 132 -3.12 10.68 -5.21
CA GLY A 132 -3.26 11.86 -4.35
C GLY A 132 -4.31 11.73 -3.23
N VAL A 133 -4.81 10.52 -2.96
CA VAL A 133 -5.86 10.29 -1.96
C VAL A 133 -5.42 10.77 -0.55
N PRO A 134 -4.22 10.43 -0.04
CA PRO A 134 -3.80 10.89 1.29
C PRO A 134 -3.54 12.41 1.39
N MET A 135 -3.33 13.07 0.25
CA MET A 135 -3.21 14.53 0.15
C MET A 135 -4.59 15.20 0.25
N ARG A 136 -5.60 14.67 -0.45
CA ARG A 136 -6.98 15.18 -0.42
C ARG A 136 -7.72 14.84 0.89
N PHE A 137 -7.42 13.70 1.50
CA PHE A 137 -8.07 13.22 2.73
C PHE A 137 -7.06 13.10 3.88
N PRO A 138 -6.52 14.24 4.38
CA PRO A 138 -5.36 14.19 5.26
C PRO A 138 -5.63 13.61 6.66
N LYS A 139 -6.90 13.52 7.06
CA LYS A 139 -7.32 12.95 8.35
C LYS A 139 -7.52 11.43 8.30
N LEU A 140 -7.59 10.82 7.12
CA LEU A 140 -7.68 9.36 7.00
C LEU A 140 -6.36 8.70 7.36
N ARG A 141 -6.46 7.50 7.93
CA ARG A 141 -5.36 6.56 8.10
C ARG A 141 -5.67 5.30 7.31
N PHE A 142 -4.67 4.74 6.65
CA PHE A 142 -4.81 3.58 5.77
C PHE A 142 -3.97 2.43 6.30
N GLY A 143 -4.58 1.25 6.43
CA GLY A 143 -3.94 0.01 6.85
C GLY A 143 -3.75 -0.96 5.68
N PHE A 144 -2.56 -1.51 5.51
CA PHE A 144 -2.25 -2.50 4.48
C PHE A 144 -1.88 -3.81 5.17
N LEU A 145 -2.79 -4.79 5.19
CA LEU A 145 -2.75 -5.92 6.12
C LEU A 145 -1.99 -7.14 5.55
N GLU A 146 -1.38 -7.94 6.43
CA GLU A 146 -0.71 -9.24 6.15
C GLU A 146 0.48 -9.17 5.18
N GLY A 147 1.07 -7.99 4.97
CA GLY A 147 2.19 -7.81 4.04
C GLY A 147 3.57 -7.84 4.71
N GLY A 148 3.62 -7.68 6.03
CA GLY A 148 4.83 -7.27 6.75
C GLY A 148 5.21 -5.80 6.47
N VAL A 149 6.25 -5.29 7.13
CA VAL A 149 6.71 -3.90 6.94
C VAL A 149 7.82 -3.75 5.89
N ALA A 150 8.54 -4.83 5.55
CA ALA A 150 9.73 -4.76 4.71
C ALA A 150 9.46 -4.21 3.30
N TRP A 151 8.37 -4.65 2.66
CA TRP A 151 7.98 -4.11 1.34
C TRP A 151 7.67 -2.61 1.41
N ALA A 152 7.12 -2.14 2.52
CA ALA A 152 6.77 -0.73 2.70
C ALA A 152 8.02 0.14 2.85
N VAL A 153 9.05 -0.35 3.55
CA VAL A 153 10.36 0.32 3.65
C VAL A 153 11.01 0.43 2.26
N MET A 154 10.97 -0.64 1.47
CA MET A 154 11.47 -0.62 0.09
C MET A 154 10.68 0.35 -0.78
N CYS A 155 9.34 0.23 -0.80
CA CYS A 155 8.45 1.09 -1.57
C CYS A 155 8.63 2.57 -1.21
N TYR A 156 8.70 2.89 0.08
CA TYR A 156 8.97 4.24 0.57
C TYR A 156 10.30 4.78 0.03
N SER A 157 11.38 4.01 0.20
CA SER A 157 12.73 4.41 -0.22
C SER A 157 12.81 4.63 -1.72
N ASP A 158 12.17 3.74 -2.49
CA ASP A 158 12.08 3.84 -3.94
C ASP A 158 11.27 5.07 -4.36
N LEU A 159 10.11 5.34 -3.75
CA LEU A 159 9.31 6.52 -4.07
C LEU A 159 10.07 7.83 -3.81
N ILE A 160 10.84 7.92 -2.72
CA ILE A 160 11.73 9.07 -2.48
C ILE A 160 12.81 9.19 -3.56
N SER A 161 13.48 8.09 -3.90
CA SER A 161 14.50 8.09 -4.96
C SER A 161 13.92 8.50 -6.32
N HIS A 162 12.71 8.05 -6.62
CA HIS A 162 12.01 8.36 -7.86
C HIS A 162 11.49 9.80 -7.86
N TRP A 163 11.05 10.35 -6.73
CA TRP A 163 10.68 11.76 -6.63
C TRP A 163 11.81 12.67 -7.13
N HIS A 164 13.05 12.44 -6.68
CA HIS A 164 14.21 13.24 -7.10
C HIS A 164 14.54 13.15 -8.60
N LYS A 165 14.01 12.16 -9.31
CA LYS A 165 14.29 11.89 -10.73
C LYS A 165 13.10 12.19 -11.64
N ARG A 166 11.88 11.94 -11.16
CA ARG A 166 10.66 11.86 -11.98
C ARG A 166 9.65 12.98 -11.69
N ASN A 167 9.94 13.90 -10.78
CA ASN A 167 9.17 15.14 -10.65
C ASN A 167 9.36 16.05 -11.87
N GLY A 168 8.44 17.00 -12.08
CA GLY A 168 8.44 17.87 -13.27
C GLY A 168 9.71 18.68 -13.47
N LYS A 169 10.35 19.15 -12.40
CA LYS A 169 11.64 19.86 -12.48
C LYS A 169 12.75 18.92 -12.93
N ALA A 170 12.89 17.76 -12.30
CA ALA A 170 13.96 16.81 -12.63
C ALA A 170 13.83 16.28 -14.07
N MET A 171 12.59 16.02 -14.49
CA MET A 171 12.28 15.56 -15.84
C MET A 171 12.53 16.64 -16.90
N SER A 172 12.23 17.90 -16.62
CA SER A 172 12.48 18.99 -17.58
C SER A 172 13.95 19.43 -17.63
N GLU A 173 14.66 19.46 -16.51
CA GLU A 173 16.04 19.97 -16.42
C GLU A 173 17.11 18.90 -16.71
N PHE A 174 16.90 17.64 -16.30
CA PHE A 174 17.97 16.63 -16.32
C PHE A 174 17.64 15.40 -17.16
N LEU A 175 16.37 14.99 -17.24
CA LEU A 175 15.97 13.74 -17.91
C LEU A 175 15.13 13.96 -19.18
N ASN A 176 15.15 15.18 -19.74
CA ASN A 176 14.42 15.46 -20.96
C ASN A 176 15.09 14.74 -22.15
N PRO A 177 14.42 13.76 -22.80
CA PRO A 177 15.01 13.03 -23.92
C PRO A 177 15.40 13.93 -25.10
N ALA A 178 14.81 15.12 -25.21
CA ALA A 178 15.15 16.11 -26.22
C ALA A 178 16.59 16.65 -26.09
N PHE A 179 17.23 16.50 -24.93
CA PHE A 179 18.62 16.91 -24.71
C PHE A 179 19.65 15.91 -25.25
N VAL A 180 19.22 14.72 -25.67
CA VAL A 180 20.13 13.72 -26.25
C VAL A 180 20.51 14.13 -27.67
N ASP A 181 21.81 14.37 -27.92
CA ASP A 181 22.33 14.49 -29.29
C ASP A 181 22.25 13.13 -29.98
N GLN A 182 21.16 12.94 -30.73
CA GLN A 182 20.87 11.71 -31.45
C GLN A 182 21.97 11.35 -32.47
N LYS A 183 22.64 12.34 -33.07
CA LYS A 183 23.70 12.09 -34.05
C LYS A 183 24.96 11.59 -33.36
N GLN A 184 25.34 12.23 -32.26
CA GLN A 184 26.50 11.80 -31.47
C GLN A 184 26.26 10.42 -30.85
N PHE A 185 25.06 10.19 -30.29
CA PHE A 185 24.69 8.89 -29.74
C PHE A 185 24.79 7.78 -30.81
N ALA A 186 24.21 7.99 -31.99
CA ALA A 186 24.30 7.04 -33.10
C ALA A 186 25.76 6.80 -33.56
N SER A 187 26.59 7.84 -33.57
CA SER A 187 28.03 7.72 -33.92
C SER A 187 28.81 6.87 -32.91
N LEU A 188 28.61 7.10 -31.61
CA LEU A 188 29.25 6.32 -30.54
C LEU A 188 28.84 4.86 -30.60
N VAL A 189 27.55 4.62 -30.79
CA VAL A 189 26.99 3.29 -31.01
C VAL A 189 27.65 2.59 -32.19
N ALA A 190 27.74 3.25 -33.36
CA ALA A 190 28.32 2.66 -34.55
C ALA A 190 29.81 2.31 -34.37
N CYS A 191 30.52 3.09 -33.55
CA CYS A 191 31.93 2.86 -33.24
C CYS A 191 32.13 1.70 -32.26
N TYR A 192 31.38 1.68 -31.15
CA TYR A 192 31.68 0.82 -30.00
C TYR A 192 30.76 -0.39 -29.85
N ALA A 193 29.53 -0.36 -30.38
CA ALA A 193 28.55 -1.44 -30.24
C ALA A 193 28.37 -2.29 -31.51
N ARG A 194 29.22 -2.08 -32.54
CA ARG A 194 29.08 -2.70 -33.86
C ARG A 194 28.97 -4.24 -33.86
N ARG A 195 29.69 -4.92 -32.94
CA ARG A 195 29.64 -6.38 -32.80
C ARG A 195 28.34 -6.88 -32.15
N GLN A 196 27.71 -6.06 -31.31
CA GLN A 196 26.47 -6.40 -30.60
C GLN A 196 25.24 -6.10 -31.47
N THR A 197 25.35 -5.16 -32.40
CA THR A 197 24.26 -4.76 -33.30
C THR A 197 24.34 -5.42 -34.68
N ASP A 198 25.40 -6.16 -34.98
CA ASP A 198 25.74 -6.64 -36.33
C ASP A 198 25.70 -5.52 -37.41
N GLY A 199 25.99 -4.28 -36.98
CA GLY A 199 25.90 -3.08 -37.83
C GLY A 199 24.48 -2.52 -38.01
N ASP A 200 23.43 -3.12 -37.45
CA ASP A 200 22.06 -2.61 -37.50
C ASP A 200 21.76 -1.64 -36.34
N LEU A 201 21.85 -0.35 -36.63
CA LEU A 201 21.57 0.72 -35.67
C LEU A 201 20.08 0.78 -35.23
N ARG A 202 19.16 0.11 -35.94
CA ARG A 202 17.73 0.06 -35.57
C ARG A 202 17.51 -0.74 -34.30
N ILE A 203 18.33 -1.76 -34.05
CA ILE A 203 18.30 -2.56 -32.82
C ILE A 203 18.46 -1.65 -31.59
N LEU A 204 19.23 -0.56 -31.72
CA LEU A 204 19.43 0.38 -30.62
C LEU A 204 18.41 1.50 -30.54
N ARG A 205 17.73 1.81 -31.65
CA ARG A 205 16.49 2.58 -31.60
C ARG A 205 15.46 1.83 -30.74
N ASP A 206 15.43 0.50 -30.82
CA ASP A 206 14.50 -0.34 -30.06
C ASP A 206 14.95 -0.56 -28.59
N PHE A 207 16.25 -0.38 -28.26
CA PHE A 207 16.76 -0.33 -26.87
C PHE A 207 16.58 1.05 -26.21
N GLY A 208 16.67 2.14 -27.01
CA GLY A 208 16.53 3.52 -26.55
C GLY A 208 15.09 4.06 -26.63
N SER A 209 14.21 3.38 -27.35
CA SER A 209 12.78 3.51 -27.11
C SER A 209 12.48 2.72 -25.86
N THR A 210 12.06 3.44 -24.83
CA THR A 210 11.45 2.83 -23.65
C THR A 210 10.42 1.78 -24.10
N PRO A 211 10.22 0.67 -23.37
CA PRO A 211 9.09 -0.24 -23.61
C PRO A 211 7.73 0.49 -23.67
N SER A 212 7.67 1.74 -23.18
CA SER A 212 6.64 2.72 -23.51
C SER A 212 6.90 3.37 -24.89
N GLY A 213 6.89 2.58 -25.95
CA GLY A 213 6.67 3.13 -27.29
C GLY A 213 5.43 4.01 -27.23
N THR A 214 5.56 5.31 -27.55
CA THR A 214 4.55 6.37 -27.39
C THR A 214 4.09 6.64 -25.94
N ILE A 215 4.88 7.42 -25.18
CA ILE A 215 4.26 8.36 -24.24
C ILE A 215 3.44 9.31 -25.13
N SER A 216 2.10 9.30 -25.00
CA SER A 216 1.28 10.24 -25.76
C SER A 216 1.71 11.67 -25.40
N SER A 217 1.49 12.63 -26.30
CA SER A 217 1.71 14.06 -26.01
C SER A 217 0.90 14.58 -24.82
N ASP A 218 -0.05 13.79 -24.33
CA ASP A 218 -1.04 14.16 -23.32
C ASP A 218 -0.68 13.62 -21.92
N ILE A 219 0.38 12.82 -21.80
CA ILE A 219 0.88 12.34 -20.51
C ILE A 219 1.82 13.40 -19.94
N SER A 220 1.55 13.83 -18.70
CA SER A 220 2.39 14.78 -18.01
C SER A 220 3.83 14.28 -17.90
N ILE A 221 4.78 15.19 -18.08
CA ILE A 221 6.19 14.93 -17.82
C ILE A 221 6.45 14.74 -16.31
N ASP A 222 5.56 15.27 -15.47
CA ASP A 222 5.62 15.12 -14.01
C ASP A 222 4.76 13.93 -13.55
N GLU A 223 5.42 12.82 -13.24
CA GLU A 223 4.78 11.57 -12.79
C GLU A 223 4.07 11.70 -11.43
N PHE A 224 4.32 12.79 -10.70
CA PHE A 224 3.71 13.06 -9.39
C PHE A 224 2.62 14.14 -9.47
N GLU A 225 2.35 14.74 -10.62
CA GLU A 225 1.42 15.87 -10.73
C GLU A 225 0.04 15.56 -10.14
N LYS A 226 -0.54 14.40 -10.53
CA LYS A 226 -1.87 13.95 -10.09
C LYS A 226 -1.95 13.72 -8.58
N SER A 227 -0.83 13.37 -7.95
CA SER A 227 -0.77 13.12 -6.50
C SER A 227 -0.89 14.40 -5.68
N GLY A 228 -0.52 15.56 -6.26
CA GLY A 228 -0.39 16.82 -5.55
C GLY A 228 0.87 16.93 -4.67
N ILE A 229 1.74 15.91 -4.64
CA ILE A 229 3.02 15.91 -3.94
C ILE A 229 3.92 17.01 -4.52
N LYS A 230 4.53 17.82 -3.65
CA LYS A 230 5.43 18.94 -4.02
C LYS A 230 6.84 18.78 -3.45
N SER A 231 7.06 17.82 -2.57
CA SER A 231 8.33 17.58 -1.91
C SER A 231 8.52 16.11 -1.53
N ALA A 232 9.76 15.71 -1.26
CA ALA A 232 10.05 14.36 -0.73
C ALA A 232 9.50 14.21 0.71
N GLU A 233 9.41 15.31 1.44
CA GLU A 233 8.81 15.42 2.76
C GLU A 233 7.32 15.10 2.75
N ASP A 234 6.57 15.43 1.68
CA ASP A 234 5.17 15.02 1.57
C ASP A 234 5.04 13.49 1.54
N ILE A 235 5.91 12.80 0.82
CA ILE A 235 5.94 11.32 0.77
C ILE A 235 6.29 10.76 2.16
N ARG A 236 7.30 11.33 2.82
CA ARG A 236 7.65 10.99 4.23
C ARG A 236 6.43 11.13 5.13
N ASP A 237 5.76 12.28 5.08
CA ASP A 237 4.65 12.59 5.99
C ASP A 237 3.45 11.68 5.75
N ILE A 238 3.18 11.31 4.49
CA ILE A 238 2.16 10.31 4.16
C ILE A 238 2.52 8.95 4.78
N PHE A 239 3.73 8.44 4.53
CA PHE A 239 4.14 7.13 5.03
C PHE A 239 4.22 7.06 6.56
N VAL A 240 4.79 8.08 7.20
CA VAL A 240 5.01 8.10 8.65
C VAL A 240 3.73 8.41 9.43
N HIS A 241 2.86 9.27 8.91
CA HIS A 241 1.69 9.73 9.67
C HIS A 241 0.39 9.05 9.27
N LYS A 242 0.25 8.59 8.01
CA LYS A 242 -1.03 8.14 7.46
C LYS A 242 -1.09 6.65 7.15
N PHE A 243 0.04 6.01 6.87
CA PHE A 243 0.09 4.61 6.48
C PHE A 243 0.53 3.69 7.62
N TYR A 244 -0.08 2.51 7.63
CA TYR A 244 0.13 1.47 8.63
C TYR A 244 0.22 0.11 7.94
N PHE A 245 1.08 -0.77 8.43
CA PHE A 245 1.48 -1.99 7.74
C PHE A 245 1.25 -3.21 8.63
N GLY A 246 0.33 -4.10 8.25
CA GLY A 246 -0.01 -5.31 8.98
C GLY A 246 1.16 -6.28 9.00
N CYS A 247 1.55 -6.72 10.19
CA CYS A 247 2.67 -7.60 10.42
C CYS A 247 2.30 -8.70 11.42
N GLU A 248 2.70 -9.94 11.14
CA GLU A 248 2.69 -11.01 12.12
C GLU A 248 3.71 -10.79 13.23
N GLY A 249 3.49 -11.42 14.39
CA GLY A 249 4.32 -11.24 15.58
C GLY A 249 5.73 -11.80 15.43
N ASP A 250 5.85 -12.95 14.76
CA ASP A 250 7.08 -13.71 14.59
C ASP A 250 7.97 -13.22 13.45
N ASP A 251 7.49 -12.29 12.60
CA ASP A 251 8.27 -11.74 11.48
C ASP A 251 9.50 -10.96 11.99
N PRO A 252 10.74 -11.46 11.77
CA PRO A 252 11.94 -10.76 12.20
C PRO A 252 12.15 -9.43 11.46
N LEU A 253 11.52 -9.23 10.30
CA LEU A 253 11.60 -7.99 9.53
C LEU A 253 10.81 -6.85 10.16
N ASN A 254 10.01 -7.11 11.20
CA ASN A 254 9.41 -6.08 12.05
C ASN A 254 10.43 -5.05 12.56
N ALA A 255 11.68 -5.46 12.78
CA ALA A 255 12.76 -4.54 13.16
C ALA A 255 12.98 -3.39 12.17
N MET A 256 12.70 -3.59 10.88
CA MET A 256 12.87 -2.55 9.86
C MET A 256 11.91 -1.36 10.08
N ALA A 257 10.79 -1.55 10.76
CA ALA A 257 9.90 -0.45 11.13
C ALA A 257 10.56 0.56 12.09
N PHE A 258 11.40 0.04 13.00
CA PHE A 258 11.95 0.79 14.13
C PHE A 258 13.39 1.25 13.88
N ASN A 259 14.11 0.54 13.00
CA ASN A 259 15.47 0.89 12.60
C ASN A 259 15.47 1.92 11.47
N ALA A 260 15.61 3.20 11.84
CA ALA A 260 15.70 4.32 10.91
C ALA A 260 16.97 4.34 10.03
N ARG A 261 18.01 3.56 10.38
CA ARG A 261 19.32 3.68 9.71
C ARG A 261 19.22 3.25 8.24
N GLY A 262 19.54 4.20 7.35
CA GLY A 262 19.55 3.96 5.90
C GLY A 262 18.19 4.12 5.23
N ILE A 263 17.15 4.40 6.00
CA ILE A 263 15.83 4.80 5.49
C ILE A 263 15.85 6.32 5.26
N PRO A 264 15.39 6.84 4.11
CA PRO A 264 15.33 8.28 3.88
C PRO A 264 14.63 9.03 5.02
N PHE A 265 15.16 10.20 5.38
CA PHE A 265 14.68 11.02 6.50
C PHE A 265 14.74 10.36 7.88
N ASP A 266 15.52 9.27 8.03
CA ASP A 266 15.54 8.47 9.26
C ASP A 266 14.12 8.05 9.68
N ALA A 267 13.26 7.79 8.68
CA ALA A 267 11.85 7.54 8.91
C ALA A 267 11.63 6.21 9.64
N ARG A 268 10.69 6.23 10.60
CA ARG A 268 10.16 5.02 11.26
C ARG A 268 8.74 4.79 10.75
N LEU A 269 8.47 3.56 10.29
CA LEU A 269 7.16 3.18 9.79
C LEU A 269 6.32 2.55 10.90
N LYS A 270 5.01 2.46 10.68
CA LYS A 270 4.04 2.04 11.70
C LYS A 270 3.51 0.63 11.45
N PRO A 271 4.12 -0.40 12.06
CA PRO A 271 3.59 -1.75 11.96
C PRO A 271 2.31 -1.85 12.80
N LEU A 272 1.33 -2.57 12.29
CA LEU A 272 0.13 -3.00 13.00
C LEU A 272 0.23 -4.49 13.21
N TYR A 273 0.26 -4.91 14.46
CA TYR A 273 0.20 -6.32 14.77
C TYR A 273 -1.11 -6.95 14.27
N GLY A 274 -0.99 -8.07 13.56
CA GLY A 274 -2.09 -8.94 13.18
C GLY A 274 -1.61 -10.38 13.29
N SER A 275 -2.37 -11.21 13.98
CA SER A 275 -1.94 -12.58 14.31
C SER A 275 -2.44 -13.66 13.35
N ASP A 276 -3.23 -13.28 12.34
CA ASP A 276 -3.92 -14.16 11.38
C ASP A 276 -4.47 -15.49 11.95
N ILE A 277 -5.14 -15.42 13.12
CA ILE A 277 -5.65 -16.60 13.82
C ILE A 277 -6.60 -17.37 12.90
N GLY A 278 -6.32 -18.68 12.74
CA GLY A 278 -7.06 -19.56 11.86
C GLY A 278 -6.29 -19.90 10.57
N HIS A 279 -5.15 -19.25 10.34
CA HIS A 279 -4.20 -19.60 9.29
C HIS A 279 -3.30 -20.79 9.67
N TRP A 280 -2.62 -21.37 8.69
CA TRP A 280 -1.89 -22.64 8.86
C TRP A 280 -0.55 -22.49 9.59
N ASP A 281 0.00 -21.28 9.64
CA ASP A 281 1.19 -20.89 10.39
C ASP A 281 0.88 -20.52 11.85
N VAL A 282 -0.40 -20.50 12.26
CA VAL A 282 -0.85 -20.27 13.64
C VAL A 282 -1.48 -21.55 14.19
N PRO A 283 -0.68 -22.58 14.54
CA PRO A 283 -1.20 -23.86 15.02
C PRO A 283 -1.85 -23.76 16.41
N ASP A 284 -1.45 -22.78 17.23
CA ASP A 284 -2.01 -22.53 18.56
C ASP A 284 -2.29 -21.04 18.78
N MET A 285 -3.59 -20.70 18.86
CA MET A 285 -4.02 -19.31 19.08
C MET A 285 -3.57 -18.72 20.44
N ARG A 286 -3.08 -19.54 21.37
CA ARG A 286 -2.59 -19.09 22.68
C ARG A 286 -1.18 -18.50 22.60
N GLU A 287 -0.41 -18.85 21.58
CA GLU A 287 1.02 -18.52 21.46
C GLU A 287 1.27 -17.21 20.68
N ILE A 288 0.25 -16.69 19.99
CA ILE A 288 0.38 -15.53 19.08
C ILE A 288 1.03 -14.28 19.71
N VAL A 289 0.79 -14.00 21.00
CA VAL A 289 1.34 -12.80 21.66
C VAL A 289 2.76 -13.07 22.17
N GLU A 290 3.07 -14.28 22.61
CA GLU A 290 4.41 -14.63 23.08
C GLU A 290 5.40 -14.72 21.92
N GLU A 291 4.97 -15.17 20.73
CA GLU A 291 5.77 -15.16 19.51
C GLU A 291 6.31 -13.76 19.17
N ALA A 292 5.50 -12.71 19.38
CA ALA A 292 5.96 -11.33 19.22
C ALA A 292 7.02 -10.94 20.25
N TYR A 293 6.94 -11.45 21.49
CA TYR A 293 7.91 -11.19 22.54
C TYR A 293 9.26 -11.86 22.25
N GLU A 294 9.30 -12.97 21.50
CA GLU A 294 10.55 -13.63 21.11
C GLU A 294 11.48 -12.70 20.32
N LEU A 295 10.94 -11.71 19.58
CA LEU A 295 11.76 -10.69 18.91
C LEU A 295 12.59 -9.86 19.90
N VAL A 296 12.06 -9.62 21.10
CA VAL A 296 12.79 -8.94 22.19
C VAL A 296 13.84 -9.88 22.78
N GLU A 297 13.48 -11.13 23.06
CA GLU A 297 14.42 -12.13 23.61
C GLU A 297 15.61 -12.38 22.68
N ARG A 298 15.37 -12.36 21.38
CA ARG A 298 16.40 -12.51 20.33
C ARG A 298 17.20 -11.22 20.09
N GLY A 299 16.84 -10.10 20.74
CA GLY A 299 17.49 -8.79 20.58
C GLY A 299 17.27 -8.14 19.21
N ILE A 300 16.19 -8.52 18.52
CA ILE A 300 15.81 -8.00 17.19
C ILE A 300 15.11 -6.64 17.34
N ILE A 301 14.24 -6.51 18.34
CA ILE A 301 13.61 -5.25 18.76
C ILE A 301 13.75 -5.06 20.27
N ASP A 302 13.51 -3.84 20.76
CA ASP A 302 13.43 -3.56 22.21
C ASP A 302 11.98 -3.55 22.71
N GLU A 303 11.78 -3.44 24.03
CA GLU A 303 10.44 -3.43 24.64
C GLU A 303 9.59 -2.22 24.22
N GLU A 304 10.22 -1.10 23.84
CA GLU A 304 9.51 0.08 23.34
C GLU A 304 8.95 -0.15 21.94
N ALA A 305 9.73 -0.79 21.06
CA ALA A 305 9.30 -1.24 19.76
C ALA A 305 8.20 -2.30 19.87
N LEU A 306 8.33 -3.27 20.79
CA LEU A 306 7.27 -4.26 21.04
C LEU A 306 5.96 -3.59 21.48
N ARG A 307 6.01 -2.64 22.42
CA ARG A 307 4.84 -1.86 22.83
C ARG A 307 4.24 -1.08 21.66
N SER A 308 5.08 -0.54 20.79
CA SER A 308 4.63 0.19 19.60
C SER A 308 3.88 -0.73 18.62
N LEU A 309 4.42 -1.92 18.39
CA LEU A 309 3.82 -2.97 17.55
C LEU A 309 2.48 -3.47 18.09
N LEU A 310 2.45 -3.87 19.37
CA LEU A 310 1.29 -4.52 19.98
C LEU A 310 0.21 -3.54 20.46
N PHE A 311 0.55 -2.28 20.69
CA PHE A 311 -0.36 -1.33 21.35
C PHE A 311 -0.38 0.07 20.71
N ASP A 312 0.72 0.82 20.73
CA ASP A 312 0.68 2.26 20.43
C ASP A 312 0.21 2.56 18.99
N ASN A 313 0.63 1.76 18.01
CA ASN A 313 0.20 1.95 16.63
C ASN A 313 -1.28 1.60 16.43
N ALA A 314 -1.76 0.52 17.04
CA ALA A 314 -3.15 0.09 16.94
C ALA A 314 -4.10 1.12 17.58
N ILE A 315 -3.75 1.64 18.76
CA ILE A 315 -4.56 2.69 19.38
C ILE A 315 -4.56 3.93 18.50
N THR A 316 -3.41 4.34 17.93
CA THR A 316 -3.33 5.54 17.08
C THR A 316 -4.22 5.38 15.85
N PHE A 317 -4.07 4.26 15.15
CA PHE A 317 -4.74 3.99 13.89
C PHE A 317 -6.26 4.04 14.05
N TRP A 318 -6.80 3.20 14.93
CA TRP A 318 -8.24 3.08 15.11
C TRP A 318 -8.88 4.32 15.75
N SER A 319 -8.12 5.06 16.55
CA SER A 319 -8.64 6.23 17.28
C SER A 319 -8.60 7.53 16.49
N THR A 320 -7.78 7.61 15.44
CA THR A 320 -7.62 8.85 14.67
C THR A 320 -8.92 9.22 13.96
N ASN A 321 -9.54 8.25 13.28
CA ASN A 321 -10.80 8.47 12.57
C ASN A 321 -12.03 8.32 13.49
N ASN A 322 -11.93 7.52 14.55
CA ASN A 322 -12.99 7.35 15.54
C ASN A 322 -12.45 7.32 16.97
N ARG A 323 -12.55 8.45 17.69
CA ARG A 323 -12.09 8.56 19.08
C ARG A 323 -12.77 7.56 20.03
N ASN A 324 -13.98 7.10 19.70
CA ASN A 324 -14.76 6.19 20.53
C ASN A 324 -14.55 4.72 20.14
N PHE A 325 -13.61 4.39 19.25
CA PHE A 325 -13.41 3.02 18.76
C PHE A 325 -13.24 1.98 19.89
N PHE A 326 -12.54 2.33 20.98
CA PHE A 326 -12.30 1.42 22.11
C PHE A 326 -13.31 1.58 23.26
N GLN A 327 -14.34 2.41 23.11
CA GLN A 327 -15.35 2.60 24.15
C GLN A 327 -16.09 1.28 24.45
N GLY A 328 -16.28 0.96 25.73
CA GLY A 328 -16.92 -0.27 26.19
C GLY A 328 -16.08 -1.53 26.04
N THR A 329 -14.80 -1.41 25.67
CA THR A 329 -13.89 -2.55 25.55
C THR A 329 -13.11 -2.79 26.84
N THR A 330 -12.58 -4.01 27.01
CA THR A 330 -11.73 -4.36 28.16
C THR A 330 -10.46 -3.50 28.26
N VAL A 331 -10.01 -2.91 27.15
CA VAL A 331 -8.79 -2.08 27.07
C VAL A 331 -9.08 -0.58 27.14
N GLU A 332 -10.34 -0.15 27.24
CA GLU A 332 -10.74 1.27 27.21
C GLU A 332 -9.91 2.15 28.14
N ARG A 333 -9.79 1.77 29.42
CA ARG A 333 -9.01 2.52 30.42
C ARG A 333 -7.52 2.61 30.09
N ALA A 334 -6.94 1.53 29.57
CA ALA A 334 -5.53 1.52 29.18
C ALA A 334 -5.30 2.42 27.96
N VAL A 335 -6.23 2.40 26.99
CA VAL A 335 -6.20 3.29 25.84
C VAL A 335 -6.32 4.76 26.27
N GLU A 336 -7.25 5.10 27.16
CA GLU A 336 -7.42 6.47 27.66
C GLU A 336 -6.17 6.99 28.38
N SER A 337 -5.59 6.18 29.26
CA SER A 337 -4.32 6.51 29.94
C SER A 337 -3.21 6.76 28.93
N ARG A 338 -3.04 5.85 27.96
CA ARG A 338 -1.97 5.96 26.97
C ARG A 338 -2.14 7.15 26.03
N ARG A 339 -3.38 7.47 25.64
CA ARG A 339 -3.67 8.68 24.85
C ARG A 339 -3.32 9.96 25.60
N ALA A 340 -3.50 10.00 26.93
CA ALA A 340 -3.09 11.15 27.73
C ALA A 340 -1.57 11.33 27.77
N GLU A 341 -0.82 10.21 27.82
CA GLU A 341 0.65 10.21 27.79
C GLU A 341 1.22 10.64 26.42
N LEU A 342 0.62 10.19 25.32
CA LEU A 342 1.08 10.48 23.96
C LEU A 342 0.74 11.92 23.49
N GLY A 343 -0.08 12.66 24.25
CA GLY A 343 -0.57 13.98 23.87
C GLY A 343 -1.71 13.92 22.85
N SER A 344 -2.47 15.02 22.71
CA SER A 344 -3.61 15.07 21.79
C SER A 344 -3.16 14.81 20.35
N TRP A 345 -3.58 13.67 19.78
CA TRP A 345 -3.46 13.33 18.36
C TRP A 345 -3.90 14.52 17.50
N GLY A 346 -2.93 15.18 16.86
CA GLY A 346 -3.14 16.28 15.92
C GLY A 346 -3.61 15.81 14.55
#